data_AF-A0A7S4DBH8-F1
#
_entry.id   AF-A0A7S4DBH8-F1
#
_cell.length_a   1.000
_cell.length_b   1.000
_cell.length_c   1.000
_cell.angle_alpha   90.00
_cell.angle_beta   90.00
_cell.angle_gamma   90.00
#
_symmetry.space_group_name_H-M   'P 1'
#
loop_
_entity.id
_entity.type
_entity.pdbx_description
1 polymer ?
#
loop_
_entity_poly.entity_id
_entity_poly.type
_entity_poly.pdbx_seq_one_letter_code
_entity_poly.pdbx_strand_id
1 'polypeptide(L)'
;MNAPCFVQPHKTSTNLDFISVKDLLLAADVTLDDISYGGETYRETGVNVMLTIAYTNFEPWRGLTGISYIYKPKVLPATSYKYYEPEYLRYRAERVLLDQHGIRIVAIHSGDLYQRDYQQLIITITTALTFFAIAAFIVDKLMLYCLPNRKQYEECKYEYSVDFEDWEQLKLGRKMRGEQQPNRQQSEGGQPLLPQNDDEYVPPRSSYGGLP
;
A
#
# COMPACT_ATOMS: atom_id res chain seq x y z
N MET A 1 -7.21 -2.92 -37.77
CA MET A 1 -6.00 -2.52 -37.04
C MET A 1 -6.49 -1.95 -35.72
N ASN A 2 -6.16 -2.55 -34.57
CA ASN A 2 -6.62 -2.01 -33.28
C ASN A 2 -5.85 -0.71 -33.01
N ALA A 3 -6.53 0.43 -33.08
CA ALA A 3 -5.94 1.70 -32.72
C ALA A 3 -5.53 1.69 -31.23
N PRO A 4 -4.39 2.31 -30.86
CA PRO A 4 -4.04 2.50 -29.46
C PRO A 4 -5.14 3.33 -28.79
N CYS A 5 -5.67 2.83 -27.66
CA CYS A 5 -6.76 3.45 -26.90
C CYS A 5 -6.35 4.73 -26.15
N PHE A 6 -5.22 5.33 -26.53
CA PHE A 6 -4.66 6.53 -25.93
C PHE A 6 -3.98 7.41 -26.98
N VAL A 7 -4.10 8.73 -26.80
CA VAL A 7 -3.51 9.75 -27.68
C VAL A 7 -2.41 10.48 -26.93
N GLN A 8 -1.25 10.62 -27.56
CA GLN A 8 -0.23 11.56 -27.11
C GLN A 8 -0.52 12.94 -27.71
N PRO A 9 -0.63 13.99 -26.88
CA PRO A 9 -0.84 15.34 -27.39
C PRO A 9 0.41 15.85 -28.10
N HIS A 10 0.22 16.70 -29.10
CA HIS A 10 1.30 17.55 -29.56
C HIS A 10 1.46 18.73 -28.62
N LYS A 11 2.69 19.26 -28.52
CA LYS A 11 3.01 20.36 -27.61
C LYS A 11 3.32 21.65 -28.38
N THR A 12 2.72 22.75 -27.95
CA THR A 12 3.05 24.10 -28.41
C THR A 12 4.36 24.58 -27.76
N SER A 13 4.97 25.64 -28.30
CA SER A 13 6.15 26.31 -27.71
C SER A 13 5.96 26.76 -26.26
N THR A 14 4.71 26.96 -25.83
CA THR A 14 4.31 27.29 -24.45
C THR A 14 4.00 26.07 -23.58
N ASN A 15 4.33 24.85 -24.04
CA ASN A 15 4.05 23.58 -23.35
C ASN A 15 2.55 23.31 -23.12
N LEU A 16 1.69 23.87 -23.98
CA LEU A 16 0.27 23.56 -24.03
C LEU A 16 0.02 22.37 -24.95
N ASP A 17 -0.88 21.49 -24.53
CA ASP A 17 -1.30 20.33 -25.32
C ASP A 17 -2.33 20.73 -26.37
N PHE A 18 -2.14 20.26 -27.59
CA PHE A 18 -3.13 20.33 -28.65
C PHE A 18 -3.28 18.97 -29.34
N ILE A 19 -4.50 18.65 -29.74
CA ILE A 19 -4.85 17.38 -30.37
C ILE A 19 -5.71 17.71 -31.59
N SER A 20 -5.37 17.14 -32.75
CA SER A 20 -6.20 17.30 -33.93
C SER A 20 -7.47 16.44 -33.80
N VAL A 21 -8.61 16.94 -34.28
CA VAL A 21 -9.87 16.19 -34.26
C VAL A 21 -9.73 14.87 -35.03
N LYS A 22 -8.92 14.86 -36.09
CA LYS A 22 -8.62 13.64 -36.86
C LYS A 22 -7.94 12.58 -36.00
N ASP A 23 -6.88 12.95 -35.27
CA ASP A 23 -6.14 12.01 -34.41
C ASP A 23 -7.01 11.53 -33.24
N LEU A 24 -7.87 12.41 -32.71
CA LEU A 24 -8.82 12.08 -31.66
C LEU A 24 -9.82 10.99 -32.12
N LEU A 25 -10.39 11.15 -33.32
CA LEU A 25 -11.34 10.19 -33.89
C LEU A 25 -10.65 8.87 -34.26
N LEU A 26 -9.45 8.94 -34.86
CA LEU A 26 -8.67 7.75 -35.19
C LEU A 26 -8.30 6.93 -33.95
N ALA A 27 -7.94 7.58 -32.84
CA ALA A 27 -7.64 6.88 -31.60
C ALA A 27 -8.87 6.37 -30.85
N ALA A 28 -10.05 6.92 -31.16
CA ALA A 28 -11.32 6.37 -30.72
C ALA A 28 -11.81 5.21 -31.61
N ASP A 29 -11.03 4.84 -32.63
CA ASP A 29 -11.33 3.80 -33.62
C ASP A 29 -12.63 4.06 -34.40
N VAL A 30 -12.89 5.33 -34.74
CA VAL A 30 -14.09 5.76 -35.48
C VAL A 30 -13.74 6.74 -36.59
N THR A 31 -14.38 6.59 -37.74
CA THR A 31 -14.37 7.56 -38.84
C THR A 31 -15.73 8.22 -39.00
N LEU A 32 -15.77 9.44 -39.55
CA LEU A 32 -17.04 10.17 -39.73
C LEU A 32 -17.98 9.51 -40.75
N ASP A 33 -17.44 8.67 -41.61
CA ASP A 33 -18.19 7.99 -42.67
C ASP A 33 -18.64 6.58 -42.21
N ASP A 34 -18.35 6.20 -40.96
CA ASP A 34 -18.86 4.97 -40.37
C ASP A 34 -20.37 5.07 -40.08
N ILE A 35 -21.03 3.92 -40.14
CA ILE A 35 -22.47 3.79 -39.93
C ILE A 35 -22.77 3.92 -38.44
N SER A 36 -23.62 4.90 -38.10
CA SER A 36 -24.13 5.10 -36.75
C SER A 36 -25.23 4.07 -36.40
N TYR A 37 -25.69 4.07 -35.15
CA TYR A 37 -26.80 3.21 -34.71
C TYR A 37 -28.10 3.45 -35.51
N GLY A 38 -28.29 4.64 -36.10
CA GLY A 38 -29.46 5.00 -36.90
C GLY A 38 -29.42 4.51 -38.35
N GLY A 39 -28.35 3.86 -38.79
CA GLY A 39 -28.16 3.44 -40.18
C GLY A 39 -27.63 4.55 -41.10
N GLU A 40 -27.55 5.79 -40.61
CA GLU A 40 -26.93 6.95 -41.26
C GLU A 40 -25.47 7.10 -40.82
N THR A 41 -24.68 7.89 -41.57
CA THR A 41 -23.27 8.13 -41.22
C THR A 41 -23.12 9.06 -40.01
N TYR A 42 -22.02 8.95 -39.26
CA TYR A 42 -21.74 9.90 -38.17
C TYR A 42 -21.61 11.35 -38.64
N ARG A 43 -21.30 11.57 -39.92
CA ARG A 43 -21.32 12.88 -40.57
C ARG A 43 -22.71 13.50 -40.61
N GLU A 44 -23.75 12.68 -40.77
CA GLU A 44 -25.14 13.12 -40.86
C GLU A 44 -25.82 13.18 -39.50
N THR A 45 -25.53 12.24 -38.60
CA THR A 45 -26.19 12.18 -37.27
C THR A 45 -25.45 12.94 -36.16
N GLY A 46 -24.18 13.27 -36.40
CA GLY A 46 -23.25 13.69 -35.36
C GLY A 46 -22.80 12.54 -34.47
N VAL A 47 -21.76 12.79 -33.68
CA VAL A 47 -21.10 11.80 -32.82
C VAL A 47 -20.71 12.42 -31.48
N ASN A 48 -20.90 11.69 -30.39
CA ASN A 48 -20.43 12.09 -29.06
C ASN A 48 -19.12 11.36 -28.74
N VAL A 49 -18.04 12.13 -28.62
CA VAL A 49 -16.71 11.66 -28.25
C VAL A 49 -16.44 12.05 -26.79
N MET A 50 -16.24 11.05 -25.95
CA MET A 50 -15.85 11.22 -24.56
C MET A 50 -14.32 11.18 -24.47
N LEU A 51 -13.72 12.29 -24.03
CA LEU A 51 -12.28 12.40 -23.82
C LEU A 51 -11.98 12.27 -22.33
N THR A 52 -11.52 11.09 -21.90
CA THR A 52 -11.12 10.88 -20.50
C THR A 52 -9.66 11.29 -20.32
N ILE A 53 -9.42 12.28 -19.46
CA ILE A 53 -8.08 12.70 -19.04
C ILE A 53 -7.80 11.97 -17.74
N ALA A 54 -6.99 10.90 -17.84
CA ALA A 54 -6.64 10.03 -16.73
C ALA A 54 -5.36 10.51 -16.04
N TYR A 55 -5.46 11.04 -14.82
CA TYR A 55 -4.31 11.47 -14.01
C TYR A 55 -3.77 10.33 -13.15
N THR A 56 -2.46 10.23 -13.03
CA THR A 56 -1.80 9.35 -12.07
C THR A 56 -0.47 9.93 -11.63
N ASN A 57 -0.15 9.78 -10.35
CA ASN A 57 1.12 10.17 -9.76
C ASN A 57 1.85 8.97 -9.11
N PHE A 58 1.44 7.75 -9.47
CA PHE A 58 2.03 6.53 -8.93
C PHE A 58 2.54 5.64 -10.06
N GLU A 59 3.82 5.31 -10.01
CA GLU A 59 4.45 4.38 -10.94
C GLU A 59 4.87 3.11 -10.17
N PRO A 60 4.52 1.90 -10.66
CA PRO A 60 4.97 0.66 -10.04
C PRO A 60 6.49 0.66 -9.85
N TRP A 61 6.95 0.17 -8.70
CA TRP A 61 8.37 0.10 -8.31
C TRP A 61 9.10 1.43 -8.08
N ARG A 62 8.57 2.57 -8.55
CA ARG A 62 9.11 3.91 -8.28
C ARG A 62 8.31 4.68 -7.23
N GLY A 63 7.07 4.28 -6.98
CA GLY A 63 6.20 4.90 -6.01
C GLY A 63 5.64 6.22 -6.51
N LEU A 64 5.64 7.24 -5.66
CA LEU A 64 5.09 8.56 -6.00
C LEU A 64 6.03 9.34 -6.92
N THR A 65 5.53 9.63 -8.12
CA THR A 65 6.21 10.41 -9.15
C THR A 65 5.51 11.77 -9.34
N GLY A 66 6.01 12.57 -10.28
CA GLY A 66 5.25 13.73 -10.77
C GLY A 66 3.89 13.30 -11.34
N ILE A 67 2.95 14.24 -11.37
CA ILE A 67 1.62 14.01 -11.96
C ILE A 67 1.80 13.80 -13.45
N SER A 68 1.42 12.63 -13.92
CA SER A 68 1.33 12.27 -15.32
C SER A 68 -0.14 12.16 -15.72
N TYR A 69 -0.43 12.34 -16.99
CA TYR A 69 -1.78 12.22 -17.51
C TYR A 69 -1.79 11.57 -18.88
N ILE A 70 -2.88 10.86 -19.19
CA ILE A 70 -3.09 10.17 -20.46
C ILE A 70 -4.49 10.51 -20.98
N TYR A 71 -4.58 10.87 -22.26
CA TYR A 71 -5.85 11.10 -22.95
C TYR A 71 -6.38 9.80 -23.52
N LYS A 72 -7.60 9.43 -23.14
CA LYS A 72 -8.31 8.23 -23.62
C LYS A 72 -9.62 8.65 -24.30
N PRO A 73 -9.63 8.83 -25.62
CA PRO A 73 -10.86 9.11 -26.34
C PRO A 73 -11.69 7.83 -26.49
N LYS A 74 -13.01 7.96 -26.36
CA LYS A 74 -13.97 6.87 -26.55
C LYS A 74 -15.26 7.43 -27.13
N VAL A 75 -15.77 6.81 -28.19
CA VAL A 75 -17.10 7.15 -28.72
C VAL A 75 -18.16 6.52 -27.83
N LEU A 76 -19.22 7.29 -27.52
CA LEU A 76 -20.35 6.79 -26.77
C LEU A 76 -21.33 6.12 -27.74
N PRO A 77 -21.51 4.78 -27.69
CA PRO A 77 -22.36 4.07 -28.65
C PRO A 77 -23.83 4.48 -28.51
N ALA A 78 -24.59 4.32 -29.58
CA ALA A 78 -26.02 4.64 -29.64
C ALA A 78 -26.37 6.08 -29.25
N THR A 79 -25.47 7.02 -29.54
CA THR A 79 -25.74 8.45 -29.34
C THR A 79 -25.51 9.23 -30.62
N SER A 80 -26.38 10.21 -30.88
CA SER A 80 -26.24 11.22 -31.91
C SER A 80 -26.10 12.60 -31.26
N TYR A 81 -25.55 13.57 -31.98
CA TYR A 81 -25.47 14.94 -31.49
C TYR A 81 -26.01 15.90 -32.51
N LYS A 82 -27.04 16.62 -32.09
CA LYS A 82 -27.80 17.55 -32.90
C LYS A 82 -28.16 18.77 -32.07
N TYR A 83 -27.98 19.95 -32.64
CA TYR A 83 -28.26 21.23 -32.02
C TYR A 83 -29.18 22.05 -32.93
N TYR A 84 -30.19 22.68 -32.33
CA TYR A 84 -31.12 23.53 -33.05
C TYR A 84 -30.92 24.99 -32.65
N GLU A 85 -30.56 25.83 -33.60
CA GLU A 85 -30.39 27.26 -33.38
C GLU A 85 -31.50 28.04 -34.10
N PRO A 86 -32.42 28.68 -33.36
CA PRO A 86 -33.45 29.51 -33.97
C PRO A 86 -32.92 30.92 -34.23
N GLU A 87 -32.84 31.32 -35.50
CA GLU A 87 -32.59 32.69 -35.91
C GLU A 87 -33.92 33.39 -36.23
N TYR A 88 -34.20 34.50 -35.55
CA TYR A 88 -35.42 35.28 -35.75
C TYR A 88 -35.17 36.43 -36.72
N LEU A 89 -35.60 36.28 -37.97
CA LEU A 89 -35.55 37.35 -38.98
C LEU A 89 -36.55 38.47 -38.66
N ARG A 90 -37.73 38.10 -38.13
CA ARG A 90 -38.77 39.02 -37.64
C ARG A 90 -39.38 38.50 -36.36
N TYR A 91 -39.31 39.29 -35.29
CA TYR A 91 -39.85 38.93 -33.97
C TYR A 91 -41.31 38.45 -34.08
N ARG A 92 -41.56 37.20 -33.68
CA ARG A 92 -42.85 36.48 -33.69
C ARG A 92 -43.53 36.22 -35.06
N ALA A 93 -42.94 36.61 -36.18
CA ALA A 93 -43.53 36.38 -37.51
C ALA A 93 -42.81 35.28 -38.30
N GLU A 94 -41.48 35.22 -38.20
CA GLU A 94 -40.67 34.31 -39.00
C GLU A 94 -39.41 33.90 -38.22
N ARG A 95 -39.12 32.60 -38.24
CA ARG A 95 -37.89 32.03 -37.69
C ARG A 95 -37.29 31.04 -38.67
N VAL A 96 -35.98 31.09 -38.83
CA VAL A 96 -35.18 30.05 -39.49
C VAL A 96 -34.64 29.16 -38.40
N LEU A 97 -34.84 27.85 -38.53
CA LEU A 97 -34.33 26.88 -37.56
C LEU A 97 -33.18 26.14 -38.22
N LEU A 98 -31.96 26.41 -37.74
CA LEU A 98 -30.76 25.76 -38.20
C LEU A 98 -30.61 24.43 -37.48
N ASP A 99 -30.58 23.35 -38.25
CA ASP A 99 -30.36 21.99 -37.78
C ASP A 99 -28.89 21.62 -37.97
N GLN A 100 -28.12 21.64 -36.88
CA GLN A 100 -26.68 21.44 -36.90
C GLN A 100 -26.33 20.07 -36.31
N HIS A 101 -25.72 19.22 -37.13
CA HIS A 101 -25.14 17.94 -36.71
C HIS A 101 -23.63 18.07 -36.64
N GLY A 102 -23.03 17.48 -35.62
CA GLY A 102 -21.59 17.65 -35.42
C GLY A 102 -20.98 16.73 -34.39
N ILE A 103 -19.70 16.99 -34.12
CA ILE A 103 -18.92 16.24 -33.14
C ILE A 103 -19.04 16.96 -31.81
N ARG A 104 -19.64 16.30 -30.82
CA ARG A 104 -19.62 16.78 -29.44
C ARG A 104 -18.47 16.12 -28.70
N ILE A 105 -17.53 16.92 -28.23
CA ILE A 105 -16.43 16.45 -27.39
C ILE A 105 -16.76 16.78 -25.94
N VAL A 106 -16.79 15.76 -25.08
CA VAL A 106 -16.99 15.91 -23.64
C VAL A 106 -15.72 15.47 -22.94
N ALA A 107 -15.00 16.42 -22.33
CA ALA A 107 -13.82 16.14 -21.54
C ALA A 107 -14.24 15.73 -20.11
N ILE A 108 -13.73 14.58 -19.66
CA ILE A 108 -13.95 14.07 -18.30
C ILE A 108 -12.60 13.91 -17.63
N HIS A 109 -12.44 14.57 -16.48
CA HIS A 109 -11.26 14.41 -15.64
C HIS A 109 -11.48 13.19 -14.74
N SER A 110 -10.56 12.24 -14.77
CA SER A 110 -10.61 11.01 -13.98
C SER A 110 -9.19 10.62 -13.58
N GLY A 111 -9.02 9.80 -12.56
CA GLY A 111 -7.70 9.33 -12.16
C GLY A 111 -7.53 9.21 -10.67
N ASP A 112 -6.44 8.56 -10.29
CA ASP A 112 -6.10 8.27 -8.90
C ASP A 112 -4.82 9.02 -8.54
N LEU A 113 -4.95 9.90 -7.56
CA LEU A 113 -3.82 10.60 -6.96
C LEU A 113 -3.54 9.99 -5.60
N TYR A 114 -2.38 9.39 -5.48
CA TYR A 114 -1.90 8.78 -4.25
C TYR A 114 -1.20 9.84 -3.40
N GLN A 115 -1.29 9.68 -2.09
CA GLN A 115 -0.55 10.47 -1.13
C GLN A 115 0.16 9.53 -0.16
N ARG A 116 1.28 9.97 0.42
CA ARG A 116 1.94 9.24 1.51
C ARG A 116 1.12 9.40 2.77
N ASP A 117 0.48 8.33 3.21
CA ASP A 117 -0.19 8.26 4.50
C ASP A 117 0.61 7.36 5.46
N TYR A 118 1.22 7.98 6.46
CA TYR A 118 2.00 7.28 7.47
C TYR A 118 1.12 6.48 8.45
N GLN A 119 -0.14 6.88 8.67
CA GLN A 119 -1.05 6.13 9.54
C GLN A 119 -1.38 4.78 8.90
N GLN A 120 -1.71 4.78 7.62
CA GLN A 120 -1.95 3.56 6.86
C GLN A 120 -0.72 2.64 6.82
N LEU A 121 0.49 3.22 6.74
CA LEU A 121 1.74 2.46 6.82
C LEU A 121 1.88 1.73 8.15
N ILE A 122 1.66 2.44 9.27
CA ILE A 122 1.77 1.84 10.61
C ILE A 122 0.73 0.74 10.79
N ILE A 123 -0.53 0.97 10.38
CA ILE A 123 -1.60 -0.03 10.44
C ILE A 123 -1.20 -1.29 9.65
N THR A 124 -0.63 -1.11 8.45
CA THR A 124 -0.20 -2.22 7.60
C THR A 124 0.94 -3.01 8.25
N ILE A 125 1.92 -2.35 8.88
CA ILE A 125 3.02 -3.01 9.61
C ILE A 125 2.49 -3.78 10.83
N THR A 126 1.62 -3.18 11.64
CA THR A 126 1.03 -3.85 12.81
C THR A 126 0.21 -5.08 12.39
N THR A 127 -0.52 -4.97 11.28
CA THR A 127 -1.28 -6.09 10.71
C THR A 127 -0.34 -7.21 10.26
N ALA A 128 0.77 -6.90 9.58
CA ALA A 128 1.77 -7.88 9.19
C ALA A 128 2.41 -8.59 10.39
N LEU A 129 2.74 -7.85 11.45
CA LEU A 129 3.29 -8.43 12.69
C LEU A 129 2.28 -9.35 13.39
N THR A 130 1.00 -8.98 13.36
CA THR A 130 -0.08 -9.80 13.92
C THR A 130 -0.23 -11.10 13.14
N PHE A 131 -0.21 -11.05 11.81
CA PHE A 131 -0.23 -12.26 10.99
C PHE A 131 1.01 -13.14 11.21
N PHE A 132 2.18 -12.55 11.45
CA PHE A 132 3.38 -13.28 11.79
C PHE A 132 3.24 -14.06 13.12
N ALA A 133 2.68 -13.42 14.15
CA ALA A 133 2.41 -14.08 15.43
C ALA A 133 1.39 -15.22 15.30
N ILE A 134 0.33 -15.01 14.51
CA ILE A 134 -0.67 -16.05 14.22
C ILE A 134 -0.02 -17.23 13.48
N ALA A 135 0.85 -16.97 12.51
CA ALA A 135 1.56 -18.02 11.79
C ALA A 135 2.44 -18.85 12.73
N ALA A 136 3.21 -18.20 13.61
CA ALA A 136 4.01 -18.89 14.63
C ALA A 136 3.13 -19.76 15.55
N PHE A 137 1.99 -19.23 16.00
CA PHE A 137 1.02 -19.98 16.81
C PHE A 137 0.47 -21.21 16.08
N ILE A 138 0.15 -21.09 14.79
CA ILE A 138 -0.31 -22.22 13.99
C ILE A 138 0.79 -23.28 13.85
N VAL A 139 2.02 -22.86 13.52
CA VAL A 139 3.18 -23.75 13.42
C VAL A 139 3.41 -24.49 14.73
N ASP A 140 3.32 -23.79 15.85
CA ASP A 140 3.43 -24.35 17.19
C ASP A 140 2.37 -25.43 17.46
N LYS A 141 1.12 -25.16 17.10
CA LYS A 141 0.05 -26.16 17.23
C LYS A 141 0.26 -27.35 16.30
N LEU A 142 0.73 -27.11 15.08
CA LEU A 142 0.98 -28.16 14.10
C LEU A 142 2.14 -29.07 14.57
N MET A 143 3.21 -28.48 15.11
CA MET A 143 4.38 -29.17 15.66
C MET A 143 4.01 -30.09 16.84
N LEU A 144 3.15 -29.62 17.75
CA LEU A 144 2.76 -30.39 18.94
C LEU A 144 1.70 -31.46 18.66
N TYR A 145 0.76 -31.22 17.74
CA TYR A 145 -0.39 -32.12 17.55
C TYR A 145 -0.32 -32.98 16.29
N CYS A 146 0.26 -32.49 15.19
CA CYS A 146 0.18 -33.17 13.89
C CYS A 146 1.45 -33.93 13.50
N LEU A 147 2.65 -33.52 13.97
CA LEU A 147 3.89 -34.19 13.57
C LEU A 147 4.11 -35.51 14.32
N PRO A 148 4.65 -36.54 13.63
CA PRO A 148 4.89 -37.86 14.22
C PRO A 148 5.92 -37.82 15.38
N ASN A 149 6.88 -36.89 15.34
CA ASN A 149 7.90 -36.72 16.37
C ASN A 149 7.50 -35.72 17.48
N ARG A 150 6.20 -35.53 17.74
CA ARG A 150 5.68 -34.53 18.69
C ARG A 150 6.33 -34.54 20.08
N LYS A 151 6.71 -35.71 20.60
CA LYS A 151 7.29 -35.85 21.96
C LYS A 151 8.65 -35.15 22.08
N GLN A 152 9.50 -35.28 21.06
CA GLN A 152 10.80 -34.60 21.03
C GLN A 152 10.62 -33.08 20.95
N TYR A 153 9.61 -32.63 20.22
CA TYR A 153 9.28 -31.22 20.13
C TYR A 153 8.69 -30.65 21.42
N GLU A 154 7.91 -31.44 22.16
CA GLU A 154 7.36 -31.07 23.47
C GLU A 154 8.46 -30.91 24.51
N GLU A 155 9.39 -31.87 24.58
CA GLU A 155 10.55 -31.83 25.49
C GLU A 155 11.48 -30.65 25.21
N CYS A 156 11.73 -30.30 23.94
CA CYS A 156 12.56 -29.14 23.61
C CYS A 156 11.86 -27.79 23.82
N LYS A 157 10.52 -27.75 23.83
CA LYS A 157 9.75 -26.52 23.91
C LYS A 157 9.36 -26.14 25.34
N TYR A 158 9.00 -27.13 26.17
CA TYR A 158 8.54 -26.91 27.53
C TYR A 158 9.60 -27.38 28.53
N GLU A 159 10.15 -26.45 29.29
CA GLU A 159 10.92 -26.78 30.49
C GLU A 159 9.97 -26.74 31.69
N TYR A 160 9.77 -27.88 32.34
CA TYR A 160 8.93 -27.96 33.53
C TYR A 160 9.67 -27.36 34.73
N SER A 161 9.36 -26.11 35.07
CA SER A 161 9.82 -25.51 36.32
C SER A 161 8.94 -25.93 37.50
N VAL A 162 9.56 -26.16 38.66
CA VAL A 162 8.85 -26.44 39.92
C VAL A 162 8.08 -25.20 40.36
N ASP A 163 6.90 -25.42 40.95
CA ASP A 163 6.06 -24.33 41.44
C ASP A 163 6.76 -23.55 42.57
N PHE A 164 6.57 -22.23 42.63
CA PHE A 164 7.33 -21.38 43.55
C PHE A 164 6.99 -21.62 45.02
N GLU A 165 5.79 -22.12 45.34
CA GLU A 165 5.40 -22.53 46.70
C GLU A 165 6.22 -23.74 47.20
N ASP A 166 6.46 -24.73 46.33
CA ASP A 166 7.31 -25.88 46.64
C ASP A 166 8.78 -25.48 46.78
N TRP A 167 9.22 -24.44 46.07
CA TRP A 167 10.58 -23.90 46.18
C TRP A 167 10.88 -23.29 47.56
N GLU A 168 9.89 -22.61 48.16
CA GLU A 168 10.04 -22.08 49.52
C GLU A 168 10.08 -23.20 50.58
N GLN A 169 9.24 -24.23 50.43
CA GLN A 169 9.27 -25.40 51.31
C GLN A 169 10.60 -26.17 51.21
N LEU A 170 11.18 -26.28 50.01
CA LEU A 170 12.49 -26.88 49.78
C LEU A 170 13.65 -26.04 50.36
N LYS A 171 13.51 -24.71 50.44
CA LYS A 171 14.47 -23.84 51.14
C LYS A 171 14.34 -23.95 52.66
N LEU A 172 13.12 -23.95 53.19
CA LEU A 172 12.85 -24.13 54.62
C LEU A 172 13.33 -25.48 55.13
N GLY A 173 13.07 -26.56 54.38
CA GLY A 173 13.57 -27.91 54.68
C GLY A 173 15.10 -28.01 54.65
N ARG A 174 15.78 -27.29 53.75
CA ARG A 174 17.26 -27.21 53.72
C ARG A 174 17.84 -26.40 54.88
N LYS A 175 17.17 -25.33 55.31
CA LYS A 175 17.58 -24.51 56.46
C LYS A 175 17.48 -25.31 57.77
N MET A 176 16.41 -26.10 57.92
CA MET A 176 16.19 -27.00 59.07
C MET A 176 17.17 -28.19 59.11
N ARG A 177 17.73 -28.61 57.96
CA ARG A 177 18.74 -29.69 57.87
C ARG A 177 20.18 -29.20 58.07
N GLY A 178 20.42 -27.89 58.03
CA GLY A 178 21.75 -27.27 58.09
C GLY A 178 22.23 -26.84 59.49
N GLU A 179 21.41 -26.98 60.54
CA GLU A 179 21.75 -26.53 61.92
C GLU A 179 22.13 -27.68 62.87
N GLN A 180 22.59 -28.83 62.35
CA GLN A 180 23.23 -29.87 63.17
C GLN A 180 24.60 -30.27 62.62
N GLN A 181 25.60 -29.43 62.85
CA GLN A 181 26.94 -29.89 63.18
C GLN A 181 27.44 -29.16 64.43
N PRO A 182 27.80 -29.87 65.51
CA PRO A 182 28.34 -29.26 66.70
C PRO A 182 29.82 -28.93 66.52
N ASN A 183 30.18 -27.83 67.15
CA ASN A 183 31.49 -27.26 67.38
C ASN A 183 32.60 -28.29 67.72
N ARG A 184 33.73 -28.30 66.99
CA ARG A 184 35.05 -28.71 67.49
C ARG A 184 36.09 -27.67 67.04
N GLN A 185 36.68 -26.99 68.02
CA GLN A 185 37.79 -26.05 67.84
C GLN A 185 39.11 -26.77 67.50
N GLN A 186 39.82 -26.17 66.55
CA GLN A 186 41.29 -25.97 66.41
C GLN A 186 42.27 -27.12 66.68
N SER A 187 43.11 -27.44 65.68
CA SER A 187 44.56 -27.13 65.71
C SER A 187 45.31 -27.54 64.43
N GLU A 188 46.19 -26.64 63.98
CA GLU A 188 47.42 -26.84 63.17
C GLU A 188 47.37 -27.02 61.63
N GLY A 189 47.91 -26.01 60.95
CA GLY A 189 49.00 -26.22 59.98
C GLY A 189 48.63 -26.22 58.49
N GLY A 190 48.71 -25.06 57.83
CA GLY A 190 48.86 -24.98 56.37
C GLY A 190 48.21 -23.74 55.74
N GLN A 191 48.98 -22.66 55.57
CA GLN A 191 48.61 -21.51 54.74
C GLN A 191 48.78 -21.82 53.24
N PRO A 192 48.17 -21.01 52.35
CA PRO A 192 47.58 -21.43 51.08
C PRO A 192 48.39 -21.01 49.84
N LEU A 193 48.00 -21.52 48.66
CA LEU A 193 48.34 -20.90 47.37
C LEU A 193 47.06 -20.73 46.54
N LEU A 194 46.57 -19.49 46.51
CA LEU A 194 45.70 -18.97 45.45
C LEU A 194 46.60 -18.41 44.34
N PRO A 195 46.31 -18.63 43.06
CA PRO A 195 46.72 -17.72 42.00
C PRO A 195 45.73 -16.56 41.94
N GLN A 196 46.28 -15.35 42.12
CA GLN A 196 45.70 -14.06 41.75
C GLN A 196 45.56 -13.93 40.23
N ASN A 197 44.57 -13.14 39.81
CA ASN A 197 44.65 -12.00 38.88
C ASN A 197 43.23 -11.76 38.34
N ASP A 198 42.54 -10.75 38.86
CA ASP A 198 42.64 -9.34 38.48
C ASP A 198 41.99 -9.10 37.12
N ASP A 199 40.73 -8.66 37.14
CA ASP A 199 40.33 -7.48 36.37
C ASP A 199 39.05 -6.89 36.98
N GLU A 200 39.23 -5.65 37.40
CA GLU A 200 38.38 -4.80 38.21
C GLU A 200 37.30 -4.15 37.34
N TYR A 201 36.03 -4.51 37.57
CA TYR A 201 34.90 -3.88 36.88
C TYR A 201 34.60 -2.50 37.51
N VAL A 202 34.97 -1.43 36.79
CA VAL A 202 34.67 -0.04 37.14
C VAL A 202 33.34 0.38 36.48
N PRO A 203 32.31 0.81 37.24
CA PRO A 203 31.05 1.28 36.66
C PRO A 203 31.14 2.74 36.15
N PRO A 204 30.45 3.10 35.05
CA PRO A 204 30.52 4.46 34.52
C PRO A 204 29.71 5.46 35.35
N ARG A 205 30.35 6.57 35.71
CA ARG A 205 29.72 7.74 36.35
C ARG A 205 29.06 8.64 35.31
N SER A 206 27.79 8.95 35.57
CA SER A 206 27.02 10.04 34.96
C SER A 206 27.58 11.40 35.41
N SER A 207 27.79 12.33 34.48
CA SER A 207 28.01 13.75 34.76
C SER A 207 27.21 14.62 33.80
N TYR A 208 26.33 15.44 34.37
CA TYR A 208 25.68 16.59 33.75
C TYR A 208 26.69 17.72 33.46
N GLY A 209 26.41 18.53 32.44
CA GLY A 209 26.65 19.98 32.48
C GLY A 209 27.54 20.63 31.39
N GLY A 210 26.91 21.35 30.45
CA GLY A 210 27.11 22.80 30.26
C GLY A 210 28.21 23.33 29.32
N LEU A 211 27.76 23.84 28.16
CA LEU A 211 28.07 25.16 27.52
C LEU A 211 29.52 25.47 27.09
N PRO A 212 29.79 26.44 26.18
CA PRO A 212 29.01 27.63 25.78
C PRO A 212 28.19 27.53 24.47
#